data_AF-W9T527-F1
#
_entry.id   AF-W9T527-F1
#
_cell.length_a   1.000
_cell.length_b   1.000
_cell.length_c   1.000
_cell.angle_alpha   90.00
_cell.angle_beta   90.00
_cell.angle_gamma   90.00
#
_symmetry.space_group_name_H-M   'P 1'
#
loop_
_entity.id
_entity.type
_entity.pdbx_description
1 polymer ?
#
loop_
_entity_poly.entity_id
_entity_poly.type
_entity_poly.pdbx_seq_one_letter_code
_entity_poly.pdbx_strand_id
1 'polypeptide(L)'
;MRRACPQATLIGSGGIRDGIDAAKALALGANLVGQAAAVLQSALDSSAAVVEHFRVLTEQLRIVCFCTGSADLAALARAPLVRAAG
;
A
#
# COMPACT_ATOMS: atom_id res chain seq x y z
N MET A 1 -11.88 -10.11 5.32
CA MET A 1 -11.75 -9.55 6.69
C MET A 1 -12.63 -8.34 6.94
N ARG A 2 -12.50 -7.20 6.22
CA ARG A 2 -13.36 -6.02 6.46
C ARG A 2 -14.85 -6.31 6.52
N ARG A 3 -15.37 -7.17 5.62
CA ARG A 3 -16.79 -7.58 5.64
C ARG A 3 -17.18 -8.38 6.89
N ALA A 4 -16.29 -9.23 7.39
CA ALA A 4 -16.53 -10.10 8.55
C ALA A 4 -16.31 -9.36 9.88
N CYS A 5 -15.40 -8.39 9.92
CA CYS A 5 -15.08 -7.58 11.09
C CYS A 5 -15.03 -6.09 10.70
N PRO A 6 -16.19 -5.42 10.56
CA PRO A 6 -16.27 -4.07 9.99
C PRO A 6 -15.50 -3.01 10.78
N GLN A 7 -15.43 -3.15 12.10
CA GLN A 7 -14.81 -2.16 13.00
C GLN A 7 -13.36 -2.48 13.37
N ALA A 8 -12.84 -3.65 12.99
CA ALA A 8 -11.46 -4.00 13.32
C ALA A 8 -10.46 -3.13 12.54
N THR A 9 -9.37 -2.75 13.20
CA THR A 9 -8.20 -2.20 12.49
C THR A 9 -7.53 -3.33 11.71
N LEU A 10 -7.41 -3.17 10.39
CA LEU A 10 -6.84 -4.17 9.49
C LEU A 10 -5.47 -3.71 8.99
N ILE A 11 -4.46 -4.56 9.16
CA ILE A 11 -3.13 -4.35 8.60
C ILE A 11 -2.99 -5.27 7.38
N GLY A 12 -2.86 -4.69 6.19
CA GLY A 12 -2.54 -5.39 4.95
C GLY A 12 -1.05 -5.66 4.89
N SER A 13 -0.66 -6.92 5.07
CA SER A 13 0.75 -7.34 5.05
C SER A 13 0.91 -8.64 4.26
N GLY A 14 2.15 -8.97 3.91
CA GLY A 14 2.47 -10.12 3.07
C GLY A 14 2.32 -9.80 1.58
N GLY A 15 3.41 -9.94 0.83
CA GLY A 15 3.41 -9.70 -0.63
C GLY A 15 3.35 -8.23 -1.07
N ILE A 16 3.36 -7.25 -0.15
CA ILE A 16 3.46 -5.83 -0.50
C ILE A 16 4.89 -5.52 -0.97
N ARG A 17 5.06 -5.24 -2.27
CA ARG A 17 6.38 -4.98 -2.86
C ARG A 17 6.64 -3.51 -3.13
N ASP A 18 5.60 -2.78 -3.52
CA ASP A 18 5.67 -1.39 -3.97
C ASP A 18 4.43 -0.59 -3.54
N GLY A 19 4.37 0.70 -3.93
CA GLY A 19 3.25 1.58 -3.63
C GLY A 19 1.94 1.18 -4.32
N ILE A 20 1.99 0.40 -5.41
CA ILE A 20 0.79 -0.07 -6.12
C ILE A 20 0.15 -1.22 -5.34
N ASP A 21 0.94 -2.17 -4.86
CA ASP A 21 0.47 -3.25 -3.99
C ASP A 21 -0.08 -2.68 -2.68
N ALA A 22 0.58 -1.67 -2.10
CA ALA A 22 0.08 -0.93 -0.94
C ALA A 22 -1.28 -0.26 -1.21
N ALA A 23 -1.43 0.45 -2.33
CA ALA A 23 -2.68 1.09 -2.71
C ALA A 23 -3.83 0.09 -2.86
N LYS A 24 -3.58 -1.06 -3.50
CA LYS A 24 -4.57 -2.14 -3.62
C LYS A 24 -4.98 -2.66 -2.25
N ALA A 25 -4.04 -2.88 -1.33
CA ALA A 25 -4.36 -3.34 0.02
C ALA A 25 -5.26 -2.34 0.78
N LEU A 26 -4.96 -1.03 0.67
CA LEU A 26 -5.79 0.03 1.25
C LEU A 26 -7.19 0.05 0.63
N ALA A 27 -7.30 0.00 -0.70
CA ALA A 27 -8.58 -0.05 -1.43
C ALA A 27 -9.38 -1.34 -1.16
N LEU A 28 -8.71 -2.46 -0.83
CA LEU A 28 -9.36 -3.70 -0.40
C LEU A 28 -9.83 -3.67 1.07
N GLY A 29 -9.56 -2.58 1.79
CA GLY A 29 -10.09 -2.30 3.12
C GLY A 29 -9.09 -2.36 4.27
N ALA A 30 -7.78 -2.43 4.00
CA ALA A 30 -6.76 -2.24 5.03
C ALA A 30 -6.72 -0.79 5.54
N ASN A 31 -6.41 -0.61 6.82
CA ASN A 31 -6.16 0.70 7.44
C ASN A 31 -4.67 1.08 7.39
N LEU A 32 -3.80 0.07 7.41
CA LEU A 32 -2.35 0.21 7.38
C LEU A 32 -1.77 -0.87 6.47
N VAL A 33 -0.60 -0.61 5.90
CA VAL A 33 0.17 -1.59 5.14
C VAL A 33 1.54 -1.82 5.77
N GLY A 34 2.03 -3.07 5.71
CA GLY A 34 3.33 -3.45 6.25
C GLY A 34 4.18 -4.22 5.25
N GLN A 35 5.49 -3.93 5.22
CA GLN A 35 6.48 -4.67 4.45
C GLN A 35 7.49 -5.37 5.37
N ALA A 36 7.90 -6.58 5.00
CA ALA A 36 8.96 -7.33 5.67
C ALA A 36 10.05 -7.70 4.66
N ALA A 37 9.83 -8.75 3.84
CA ALA A 37 10.82 -9.22 2.88
C ALA A 37 11.27 -8.16 1.85
N ALA A 38 10.35 -7.29 1.40
CA ALA A 38 10.63 -6.30 0.38
C ALA A 38 11.61 -5.20 0.81
N VAL A 39 11.69 -4.88 2.11
CA VAL A 39 12.63 -3.86 2.64
C VAL A 39 13.94 -4.48 3.16
N LEU A 40 14.02 -5.81 3.22
CA LEU A 40 15.14 -6.52 3.85
C LEU A 40 16.48 -6.22 3.16
N GLN A 41 16.52 -6.17 1.83
CA GLN A 41 17.76 -5.86 1.11
C GLN A 41 18.26 -4.45 1.44
N SER A 42 17.37 -3.44 1.38
CA SER A 42 17.71 -2.08 1.78
C SER A 42 18.17 -1.98 3.24
N ALA A 43 17.58 -2.79 4.13
CA ALA A 43 17.96 -2.84 5.54
C ALA A 43 19.33 -3.49 5.78
N LEU A 44 19.76 -4.43 4.93
CA LEU A 44 21.10 -4.99 4.94
C LEU A 44 22.15 -4.00 4.39
N ASP A 45 21.74 -3.13 3.47
CA ASP A 45 22.63 -2.13 2.87
C ASP A 45 22.89 -0.94 3.81
N SER A 46 21.84 -0.22 4.23
CA SER A 46 21.96 0.91 5.19
C SER A 46 20.61 1.49 5.60
N SER A 47 20.59 2.28 6.68
CA SER A 47 19.41 3.08 7.05
C SER A 47 18.99 4.06 5.96
N ALA A 48 19.94 4.65 5.23
CA ALA A 48 19.67 5.54 4.10
C ALA A 48 18.97 4.81 2.96
N ALA A 49 19.37 3.57 2.66
CA ALA A 49 18.70 2.73 1.66
C ALA A 49 17.26 2.38 2.08
N VAL A 50 17.01 2.12 3.37
CA VAL A 50 15.64 1.91 3.89
C VAL A 50 14.77 3.16 3.72
N VAL A 51 15.32 4.33 4.04
CA VAL A 51 14.61 5.61 3.83
C VAL A 51 14.28 5.81 2.36
N GLU A 52 15.22 5.53 1.46
CA GLU A 52 15.01 5.66 0.02
C GLU A 52 13.95 4.67 -0.50
N HIS A 53 13.98 3.42 -0.04
CA HIS A 53 12.94 2.43 -0.34
C HIS A 53 11.53 2.94 -0.01
N PHE A 54 11.35 3.47 1.20
CA PHE A 54 10.04 4.01 1.59
C PHE A 54 9.71 5.35 0.93
N ARG A 55 10.70 6.14 0.51
CA ARG A 55 10.48 7.34 -0.30
C ARG A 55 9.90 6.97 -1.67
N VAL A 56 10.47 5.97 -2.34
CA VAL A 56 9.96 5.44 -3.62
C VAL A 56 8.55 4.90 -3.45
N LEU A 57 8.30 4.09 -2.41
CA LEU A 57 6.96 3.56 -2.13
C LEU A 57 5.94 4.69 -1.92
N THR A 58 6.31 5.71 -1.15
CA THR A 58 5.44 6.87 -0.89
C THR A 58 5.13 7.64 -2.18
N GLU A 59 6.12 7.81 -3.05
CA GLU A 59 5.93 8.49 -4.33
C GLU A 59 5.01 7.70 -5.27
N GLN A 60 5.18 6.38 -5.35
CA GLN A 60 4.28 5.50 -6.08
C GLN A 60 2.84 5.58 -5.54
N LEU A 61 2.65 5.64 -4.21
CA LEU A 61 1.32 5.86 -3.62
C LEU A 61 0.71 7.19 -4.06
N ARG A 62 1.49 8.28 -4.09
CA ARG A 62 1.02 9.58 -4.60
C ARG A 62 0.63 9.52 -6.08
N ILE A 63 1.43 8.84 -6.89
CA ILE A 63 1.12 8.61 -8.31
C ILE A 63 -0.19 7.85 -8.45
N VAL A 64 -0.40 6.78 -7.68
CA VAL A 64 -1.67 6.03 -7.70
C VAL A 64 -2.83 6.93 -7.31
N CYS A 65 -2.70 7.69 -6.21
CA CYS A 65 -3.70 8.66 -5.79
C CYS A 65 -4.07 9.64 -6.92
N PHE A 66 -3.07 10.19 -7.61
CA PHE A 66 -3.29 11.07 -8.76
C PHE A 66 -4.05 10.34 -9.89
N CYS A 67 -3.60 9.15 -10.28
CA CYS A 67 -4.21 8.37 -11.35
C CYS A 67 -5.64 7.89 -11.03
N THR A 68 -6.01 7.77 -9.76
CA THR A 68 -7.35 7.37 -9.32
C THR A 68 -8.22 8.56 -8.87
N GLY A 69 -7.77 9.81 -9.09
CA GLY A 69 -8.51 11.01 -8.67
C GLY A 69 -8.73 11.09 -7.16
N SER A 70 -7.83 10.52 -6.37
CA SER A 70 -7.91 10.42 -4.91
C SER A 70 -7.00 11.47 -4.26
N ALA A 71 -7.57 12.43 -3.53
CA ALA A 71 -6.81 13.50 -2.89
C ALA A 71 -5.96 13.01 -1.69
N ASP A 72 -6.35 11.90 -1.06
CA ASP A 72 -5.70 11.30 0.09
C ASP A 72 -5.95 9.78 0.14
N LEU A 73 -5.36 9.10 1.14
CA LEU A 73 -5.51 7.66 1.32
C LEU A 73 -6.95 7.24 1.69
N ALA A 74 -7.74 8.13 2.31
CA ALA A 74 -9.13 7.83 2.64
C ALA A 74 -10.00 7.83 1.37
N ALA A 75 -9.75 8.75 0.44
CA ALA A 75 -10.33 8.75 -0.90
C ALA A 75 -9.88 7.54 -1.71
N LEU A 76 -8.58 7.21 -1.67
CA LEU A 76 -8.02 6.03 -2.35
C LEU A 76 -8.67 4.73 -1.86
N ALA A 77 -8.94 4.61 -0.55
CA ALA A 77 -9.61 3.46 0.03
C ALA A 77 -11.04 3.24 -0.52
N ARG A 78 -11.63 4.25 -1.17
CA ARG A 78 -12.94 4.19 -1.84
C ARG A 78 -12.85 4.18 -3.36
N ALA A 79 -11.64 4.22 -3.93
CA ALA A 79 -11.45 4.18 -5.37
C ALA A 79 -12.03 2.88 -5.95
N PRO A 80 -12.72 2.93 -7.11
CA PRO A 80 -13.27 1.73 -7.73
C PRO A 80 -12.19 0.71 -8.06
N LEU A 81 -12.37 -0.53 -7.58
CA LEU A 81 -11.51 -1.66 -7.93
C LEU A 81 -12.17 -2.51 -9.01
N VAL A 82 -11.46 -2.69 -10.11
CA VAL A 82 -11.86 -3.59 -11.19
C VAL A 82 -10.94 -4.81 -11.16
N ARG A 83 -11.52 -6.01 -11.28
CA ARG A 83 -10.71 -7.22 -11.48
C ARG A 83 -10.14 -7.18 -12.89
N ALA A 84 -8.83 -7.37 -13.03
CA ALA A 84 -8.23 -7.57 -14.34
C ALA A 84 -8.93 -8.75 -15.04
N ALA A 85 -9.21 -8.62 -16.33
CA ALA A 85 -9.60 -9.76 -17.15
C ALA A 85 -8.44 -10.76 -17.13
N GLY A 86 -8.76 -12.01 -16.79
CA GLY A 86 -7.80 -13.12 -16.81
C GLY A 86 -7.43 -13.53 -18.22
#